data_AF-A0A2A5VSH2-F1
#
_entry.id   AF-A0A2A5VSH2-F1
#
_cell.length_a   1.000
_cell.length_b   1.000
_cell.length_c   1.000
_cell.angle_alpha   90.00
_cell.angle_beta   90.00
_cell.angle_gamma   90.00
#
_symmetry.space_group_name_H-M   'P 1'
#
loop_
_entity.id
_entity.type
_entity.pdbx_description
1 polymer ?
#
loop_
_entity_poly.entity_id
_entity_poly.type
_entity_poly.pdbx_seq_one_letter_code
_entity_poly.pdbx_strand_id
1 'polypeptide(L)'
;MMIPAHALAGIACIHIGWMVSRGNKNWLAIGIVLAFLSHAVIDALAIFTYHDGNPSGSIFSQSVFWFWMAGGIAIIYWALKNDRRYGYGILAALSYDIWDHWILRSISCAKDGFPDGCMSVYAYENLHLHHLEWFILDTVFAGVERHYGDESYFIVELICVCLLLVSIFWLRNTAPLPHQGDEEE
;
A
#
# COMPACT_ATOMS: atom_id res chain seq x y z
N MET A 1 -6.74 0.10 6.57
CA MET A 1 -5.73 0.09 5.49
C MET A 1 -5.97 1.27 4.56
N MET A 2 -4.99 2.17 4.45
CA MET A 2 -5.05 3.35 3.58
C MET A 2 -4.74 2.93 2.13
N ILE A 3 -5.63 2.17 1.49
CA ILE A 3 -5.43 1.60 0.13
C ILE A 3 -4.85 2.64 -0.87
N PRO A 4 -5.32 3.91 -0.90
CA PRO A 4 -4.70 4.98 -1.69
C PRO A 4 -3.21 5.16 -1.50
N ALA A 5 -2.74 5.18 -0.25
CA ALA A 5 -1.34 5.43 0.07
C ALA A 5 -0.45 4.32 -0.49
N HIS A 6 -0.82 3.05 -0.31
CA HIS A 6 -0.07 1.91 -0.86
C HIS A 6 -0.04 1.94 -2.39
N ALA A 7 -1.19 2.22 -3.02
CA ALA A 7 -1.27 2.33 -4.48
C ALA A 7 -0.37 3.47 -5.00
N LEU A 8 -0.39 4.64 -4.36
CA LEU A 8 0.43 5.79 -4.72
C LEU A 8 1.92 5.54 -4.48
N ALA A 9 2.29 4.89 -3.37
CA ALA A 9 3.66 4.49 -3.10
C ALA A 9 4.16 3.51 -4.17
N GLY A 10 3.34 2.51 -4.53
CA GLY A 10 3.64 1.58 -5.62
C GLY A 10 3.84 2.31 -6.96
N ILE A 11 2.98 3.29 -7.29
CA ILE A 11 3.14 4.15 -8.46
C ILE A 11 4.47 4.91 -8.39
N ALA A 12 4.83 5.50 -7.25
CA ALA A 12 6.06 6.27 -7.09
C ALA A 12 7.29 5.40 -7.34
N CYS A 13 7.35 4.24 -6.67
CA CYS A 13 8.48 3.32 -6.74
C CYS A 13 8.69 2.77 -8.15
N ILE A 14 7.61 2.35 -8.83
CA ILE A 14 7.73 1.85 -10.20
C ILE A 14 8.05 2.97 -11.17
N HIS A 15 7.52 4.19 -10.95
CA HIS A 15 7.82 5.34 -11.79
C HIS A 15 9.31 5.67 -11.73
N ILE A 16 9.85 5.83 -10.53
CA ILE A 16 11.28 6.09 -10.31
C ILE A 16 12.13 4.93 -10.83
N GLY A 17 11.71 3.68 -10.60
CA GLY A 17 12.39 2.50 -11.12
C GLY A 17 12.53 2.53 -12.64
N TRP A 18 11.46 2.89 -13.35
CA TRP A 18 11.53 3.06 -14.81
C TRP A 18 12.44 4.21 -15.23
N MET A 19 12.39 5.37 -14.57
CA MET A 19 13.27 6.50 -14.88
C MET A 19 14.76 6.14 -14.70
N VAL A 20 15.10 5.45 -13.61
CA VAL A 20 16.47 5.01 -13.32
C VAL A 20 16.90 3.91 -14.30
N SER A 21 15.97 3.04 -14.69
CA SER A 21 16.28 1.91 -15.56
C SER A 21 16.68 2.30 -16.98
N ARG A 22 16.27 3.48 -17.49
CA ARG A 22 16.48 3.92 -18.89
C ARG A 22 16.30 2.78 -19.89
N GLY A 23 15.11 2.15 -19.86
CA GLY A 23 14.77 1.03 -20.73
C GLY A 23 15.32 -0.35 -20.32
N ASN A 24 16.31 -0.43 -19.41
CA ASN A 24 16.87 -1.70 -18.97
C ASN A 24 15.95 -2.43 -17.97
N LYS A 25 15.24 -3.46 -18.47
CA LYS A 25 14.28 -4.27 -17.71
C LYS A 25 14.86 -4.90 -16.42
N ASN A 26 16.17 -5.10 -16.31
CA ASN A 26 16.76 -5.66 -15.08
C ASN A 26 16.68 -4.67 -13.91
N TRP A 27 16.76 -3.36 -14.19
CA TRP A 27 16.64 -2.32 -13.17
C TRP A 27 15.18 -2.05 -12.77
N LEU A 28 14.21 -2.48 -13.59
CA LEU A 28 12.80 -2.45 -13.22
C LEU A 28 12.50 -3.30 -11.97
N ALA A 29 13.24 -4.41 -11.80
CA ALA A 29 13.11 -5.27 -10.63
C ALA A 29 13.34 -4.48 -9.33
N ILE A 30 14.24 -3.49 -9.34
CA ILE A 30 14.47 -2.62 -8.17
C ILE A 30 13.22 -1.79 -7.87
N GLY A 31 12.59 -1.21 -8.89
CA GLY A 31 11.33 -0.48 -8.72
C GLY A 31 10.20 -1.35 -8.14
N ILE A 32 10.12 -2.61 -8.58
CA ILE A 32 9.16 -3.59 -8.06
C ILE A 32 9.48 -3.95 -6.61
N VAL A 33 10.74 -4.23 -6.28
CA VAL A 33 11.17 -4.54 -4.91
C VAL A 33 10.91 -3.35 -3.98
N LEU A 34 11.21 -2.13 -4.41
CA LEU A 34 10.91 -0.92 -3.65
C LEU A 34 9.40 -0.75 -3.46
N ALA A 35 8.59 -1.01 -4.50
CA ALA A 35 7.13 -0.96 -4.38
C ALA A 35 6.62 -1.99 -3.36
N PHE A 36 7.15 -3.21 -3.38
CA PHE A 36 6.84 -4.25 -2.40
C PHE A 36 7.20 -3.82 -0.97
N LEU A 37 8.42 -3.32 -0.75
CA LEU A 37 8.87 -2.87 0.57
C LEU A 37 8.16 -1.60 1.04
N SER A 38 7.68 -0.77 0.11
CA SER A 38 6.95 0.46 0.44
C SER A 38 5.68 0.18 1.25
N HIS A 39 5.08 -1.00 1.10
CA HIS A 39 3.92 -1.39 1.88
C HIS A 39 4.19 -1.30 3.39
N ALA A 40 5.19 -2.04 3.88
CA ALA A 40 5.56 -2.05 5.30
C ALA A 40 5.95 -0.66 5.82
N VAL A 41 6.53 0.20 4.97
CA VAL A 41 6.83 1.60 5.34
C VAL A 41 5.54 2.40 5.50
N ILE A 42 4.59 2.28 4.56
CA ILE A 42 3.33 2.98 4.64
C ILE A 42 2.54 2.51 5.86
N ASP A 43 2.45 1.21 6.15
CA ASP A 43 1.73 0.76 7.35
C ASP A 43 2.42 1.18 8.64
N ALA A 44 3.76 1.10 8.70
CA ALA A 44 4.49 1.57 9.87
C ALA A 44 4.27 3.06 10.14
N LEU A 45 4.02 3.87 9.10
CA LEU A 45 3.65 5.28 9.26
C LEU A 45 2.15 5.46 9.55
N ALA A 46 1.29 4.65 8.93
CA ALA A 46 -0.16 4.71 9.09
C ALA A 46 -0.61 4.26 10.48
N ILE A 47 0.14 3.38 11.12
CA ILE A 47 -0.24 2.77 12.38
C ILE A 47 -0.36 3.80 13.52
N PHE A 48 0.35 4.93 13.44
CA PHE A 48 0.28 6.01 14.42
C PHE A 48 -1.08 6.69 14.46
N THR A 49 -1.80 6.69 13.34
CA THR A 49 -3.09 7.36 13.21
C THR A 49 -4.18 6.38 12.80
N TYR A 50 -3.95 5.07 12.94
CA TYR A 50 -4.82 4.06 12.37
C TYR A 50 -6.25 4.14 12.90
N HIS A 51 -7.20 4.07 11.97
CA HIS A 51 -8.62 3.92 12.24
C HIS A 51 -9.11 2.56 11.74
N ASP A 52 -9.90 1.88 12.57
CA ASP A 52 -10.52 0.62 12.18
C ASP A 52 -11.52 0.87 11.04
N GLY A 53 -11.29 0.21 9.90
CA GLY A 53 -12.14 0.25 8.72
C GLY A 53 -13.03 -0.98 8.69
N ASN A 54 -14.16 -0.93 9.39
CA ASN A 54 -15.09 -2.04 9.47
C ASN A 54 -16.42 -1.68 8.77
N PRO A 55 -16.81 -2.38 7.69
CA PRO A 55 -18.05 -2.11 6.97
C PRO A 55 -19.31 -2.39 7.78
N SER A 56 -19.19 -3.04 8.94
CA SER A 56 -20.27 -3.29 9.91
C SER A 56 -20.03 -2.59 11.26
N GLY A 57 -19.03 -1.70 11.34
CA GLY A 57 -18.67 -0.97 12.56
C GLY A 57 -19.51 0.28 12.82
N SER A 58 -18.97 1.25 13.54
CA SER A 58 -19.59 2.56 13.76
C SER A 58 -19.77 3.34 12.44
N ILE A 59 -20.60 4.39 12.42
CA ILE A 59 -20.80 5.24 11.23
C ILE A 59 -19.46 5.82 10.74
N PHE A 60 -18.60 6.25 11.66
CA PHE A 60 -17.27 6.75 11.33
C PHE A 60 -16.41 5.64 10.71
N SER A 61 -16.34 4.45 11.32
CA SER A 61 -15.57 3.31 10.82
C SER A 61 -16.02 2.86 9.42
N GLN A 62 -17.34 2.82 9.18
CA GLN A 62 -17.91 2.54 7.87
C GLN A 62 -17.51 3.61 6.85
N SER A 63 -17.57 4.88 7.25
CA SER A 63 -17.20 6.02 6.40
C SER A 63 -15.73 5.96 6.01
N VAL A 64 -14.82 5.70 6.96
CA VAL A 64 -13.38 5.49 6.73
C VAL A 64 -13.16 4.33 5.76
N PHE A 65 -13.82 3.18 5.99
CA PHE A 65 -13.71 2.01 5.12
C PHE A 65 -14.10 2.33 3.68
N TRP A 66 -15.30 2.87 3.47
CA TRP A 66 -15.81 3.16 2.12
C TRP A 66 -15.05 4.29 1.44
N PHE A 67 -14.62 5.30 2.19
CA PHE A 67 -13.80 6.39 1.68
C PHE A 67 -12.46 5.87 1.14
N TRP A 68 -11.73 5.09 1.94
CA TRP A 68 -10.46 4.52 1.50
C TRP A 68 -10.61 3.51 0.36
N MET A 69 -11.68 2.71 0.38
CA MET A 69 -11.99 1.79 -0.71
C MET A 69 -12.26 2.53 -2.03
N ALA A 70 -13.15 3.53 -2.01
CA ALA A 70 -13.48 4.33 -3.19
C ALA A 70 -12.25 5.10 -3.71
N GLY A 71 -11.46 5.68 -2.81
CA GLY A 71 -10.20 6.36 -3.16
C GLY A 71 -9.20 5.42 -3.81
N GLY A 72 -9.04 4.21 -3.27
CA GLY A 72 -8.13 3.19 -3.80
C GLY A 72 -8.53 2.80 -5.23
N ILE A 73 -9.82 2.51 -5.45
CA ILE A 73 -10.36 2.19 -6.77
C ILE A 73 -10.14 3.34 -7.75
N ALA A 74 -10.41 4.58 -7.34
CA ALA A 74 -10.24 5.76 -8.18
C ALA A 74 -8.77 5.95 -8.61
N ILE A 75 -7.82 5.80 -7.68
CA ILE A 75 -6.38 5.90 -7.95
C ILE A 75 -5.90 4.78 -8.89
N ILE A 76 -6.31 3.54 -8.63
CA ILE A 76 -5.94 2.40 -9.48
C ILE A 76 -6.48 2.61 -10.90
N TYR A 77 -7.76 2.99 -11.02
CA TYR A 77 -8.37 3.28 -12.32
C TYR A 77 -7.63 4.41 -13.04
N TRP A 78 -7.36 5.52 -12.35
CA TRP A 78 -6.62 6.65 -12.89
C TRP A 78 -5.22 6.23 -13.35
N ALA A 79 -4.48 5.48 -12.53
CA ALA A 79 -3.12 5.07 -12.82
C ALA A 79 -3.08 4.18 -14.07
N LEU A 80 -3.93 3.15 -14.13
CA LEU A 80 -3.98 2.22 -15.25
C LEU A 80 -4.47 2.87 -16.55
N LYS A 81 -5.36 3.87 -16.45
CA LYS A 81 -5.80 4.67 -17.61
C LYS A 81 -4.68 5.54 -18.17
N ASN A 82 -3.79 6.02 -17.31
CA ASN A 82 -2.68 6.90 -17.69
C ASN A 82 -1.47 6.11 -18.22
N ASP A 83 -1.06 5.06 -17.51
CA ASP A 83 0.02 4.18 -17.94
C ASP A 83 -0.11 2.80 -17.27
N ARG A 84 -0.23 1.75 -18.08
CA ARG A 84 -0.42 0.38 -17.57
C ARG A 84 0.77 -0.12 -16.75
N ARG A 85 1.97 0.43 -16.96
CA ARG A 85 3.18 0.05 -16.21
C ARG A 85 3.04 0.33 -14.72
N TYR A 86 2.20 1.29 -14.32
CA TYR A 86 1.91 1.55 -12.91
C TYR A 86 1.25 0.35 -12.22
N GLY A 87 0.54 -0.49 -12.96
CA GLY A 87 -0.08 -1.70 -12.42
C GLY A 87 0.92 -2.64 -11.75
N TYR A 88 2.17 -2.72 -12.24
CA TYR A 88 3.20 -3.55 -11.62
C TYR A 88 3.57 -3.06 -10.21
N GLY A 89 3.74 -1.76 -10.04
CA GLY A 89 4.05 -1.15 -8.74
C GLY A 89 2.88 -1.28 -7.76
N ILE A 90 1.67 -0.99 -8.22
CA ILE A 90 0.45 -1.12 -7.41
C ILE A 90 0.27 -2.57 -6.93
N LEU A 91 0.38 -3.54 -7.85
CA LEU A 91 0.23 -4.96 -7.50
C LEU A 91 1.31 -5.41 -6.52
N ALA A 92 2.56 -4.98 -6.71
CA ALA A 92 3.65 -5.29 -5.78
C ALA A 92 3.39 -4.71 -4.38
N ALA A 93 2.96 -3.44 -4.29
CA ALA A 93 2.65 -2.79 -3.02
C ALA A 93 1.43 -3.42 -2.30
N LEU A 94 0.40 -3.86 -3.04
CA LEU A 94 -0.79 -4.49 -2.45
C LEU A 94 -0.62 -6.00 -2.21
N SER A 95 0.49 -6.60 -2.68
CA SER A 95 0.71 -8.04 -2.55
C SER A 95 0.88 -8.50 -1.10
N TYR A 96 1.32 -7.62 -0.20
CA TYR A 96 1.38 -7.88 1.24
C TYR A 96 -0.01 -8.26 1.80
N ASP A 97 -1.00 -7.39 1.62
CA ASP A 97 -2.37 -7.64 2.11
C ASP A 97 -3.00 -8.84 1.43
N ILE A 98 -2.75 -9.01 0.13
CA ILE A 98 -3.25 -10.17 -0.61
C ILE A 98 -2.65 -11.45 -0.02
N TRP A 99 -1.37 -11.45 0.31
CA TRP A 99 -0.72 -12.60 0.92
C TRP A 99 -1.26 -12.86 2.34
N ASP A 100 -1.18 -11.89 3.24
CA ASP A 100 -1.51 -12.08 4.65
C ASP A 100 -3.02 -12.22 4.88
N HIS A 101 -3.83 -11.34 4.29
CA HIS A 101 -5.27 -11.29 4.58
C HIS A 101 -6.13 -12.13 3.65
N TRP A 102 -5.72 -12.37 2.40
CA TRP A 102 -6.47 -13.22 1.48
C TRP A 102 -5.93 -14.64 1.44
N ILE A 103 -4.62 -14.84 1.22
CA ILE A 103 -4.06 -16.18 1.02
C ILE A 103 -3.91 -16.93 2.36
N LEU A 104 -3.11 -16.41 3.30
CA LEU A 104 -2.84 -17.11 4.57
C LEU A 104 -4.13 -17.33 5.36
N ARG A 105 -4.98 -16.31 5.42
CA ARG A 105 -6.29 -16.39 6.09
C ARG A 105 -7.22 -17.40 5.44
N SER A 106 -7.27 -17.49 4.11
CA SER A 106 -8.09 -18.50 3.42
C SER A 106 -7.60 -19.91 3.70
N ILE A 107 -6.29 -20.13 3.73
CA ILE A 107 -5.70 -21.43 4.09
C ILE A 107 -6.09 -21.81 5.52
N SER A 108 -5.97 -20.88 6.46
CA SER A 108 -6.38 -21.08 7.86
C SER A 108 -7.87 -21.40 7.97
N CYS A 109 -8.72 -20.62 7.30
CA CYS A 109 -10.17 -20.81 7.28
C CYS A 109 -10.58 -22.16 6.68
N ALA A 110 -9.92 -22.60 5.60
CA ALA A 110 -10.18 -23.89 4.98
C ALA A 110 -9.74 -25.08 5.85
N LYS A 111 -8.69 -24.91 6.65
CA LYS A 111 -8.13 -25.97 7.49
C LYS A 111 -8.89 -26.13 8.81
N ASP A 112 -9.12 -25.01 9.50
CA ASP A 112 -9.62 -25.03 10.88
C ASP A 112 -11.09 -24.56 10.98
N GLY A 113 -11.71 -24.20 9.85
CA GLY A 113 -13.14 -23.86 9.75
C GLY A 113 -13.48 -22.49 10.33
N PHE A 114 -14.77 -22.12 10.25
CA PHE A 114 -15.29 -20.91 10.88
C PHE A 114 -15.82 -21.22 12.29
N PRO A 115 -15.55 -20.38 13.32
CA PRO A 115 -14.79 -19.12 13.24
C PRO A 115 -13.27 -19.29 13.43
N ASP A 116 -12.83 -20.42 13.98
CA ASP A 116 -11.49 -20.56 14.55
C ASP A 116 -10.35 -20.32 13.55
N GLY A 117 -10.44 -20.91 12.35
CA GLY A 117 -9.47 -20.69 11.28
C GLY A 117 -9.63 -19.33 10.59
N CYS A 118 -10.87 -18.88 10.39
CA CYS A 118 -11.15 -17.65 9.63
C CYS A 118 -10.92 -16.37 10.44
N MET A 119 -10.89 -16.45 11.77
CA MET A 119 -10.67 -15.31 12.67
C MET A 119 -9.30 -15.37 13.37
N SER A 120 -8.51 -16.42 13.15
CA SER A 120 -7.16 -16.53 13.69
C SER A 120 -6.25 -15.47 13.07
N VAL A 121 -5.80 -14.53 13.91
CA VAL A 121 -4.91 -13.42 13.52
C VAL A 121 -3.47 -13.91 13.30
N TYR A 122 -3.11 -15.12 13.79
CA TYR A 122 -1.72 -15.61 13.86
C TYR A 122 -1.49 -16.95 13.14
N ALA A 123 -2.41 -17.38 12.28
CA ALA A 123 -2.18 -18.60 11.51
C ALA A 123 -0.98 -18.42 10.56
N TYR A 124 0.00 -19.33 10.66
CA TYR A 124 1.26 -19.27 9.93
C TYR A 124 2.09 -18.01 10.20
N GLU A 125 2.14 -17.54 11.45
CA GLU A 125 2.87 -16.34 11.91
C GLU A 125 4.21 -16.11 11.17
N ASN A 126 5.10 -17.10 11.10
CA ASN A 126 6.40 -16.99 10.42
C ASN A 126 6.35 -16.64 8.90
N LEU A 127 5.18 -16.70 8.27
CA LEU A 127 4.95 -16.36 6.86
C LEU A 127 4.26 -15.00 6.67
N HIS A 128 3.87 -14.31 7.75
CA HIS A 128 3.23 -13.01 7.67
C HIS A 128 4.24 -11.96 7.24
N LEU A 129 3.95 -11.30 6.13
CA LEU A 129 4.81 -10.25 5.62
C LEU A 129 4.77 -9.00 6.52
N HIS A 130 3.64 -8.74 7.18
CA HIS A 130 3.49 -7.64 8.15
C HIS A 130 4.54 -7.67 9.28
N HIS A 131 5.25 -8.79 9.54
CA HIS A 131 6.41 -8.79 10.44
C HIS A 131 7.48 -7.75 10.08
N LEU A 132 7.62 -7.37 8.81
CA LEU A 132 8.54 -6.30 8.41
C LEU A 132 8.08 -4.94 8.93
N GLU A 133 6.78 -4.66 8.90
CA GLU A 133 6.20 -3.45 9.49
C GLU A 133 6.47 -3.41 11.00
N TRP A 134 6.16 -4.50 11.70
CA TRP A 134 6.43 -4.62 13.14
C TRP A 134 7.91 -4.43 13.47
N PHE A 135 8.80 -4.99 12.66
CA PHE A 135 10.24 -4.76 12.82
C PHE A 135 10.60 -3.27 12.69
N ILE A 136 10.05 -2.55 11.71
CA ILE A 136 10.28 -1.10 11.55
C ILE A 136 9.77 -0.35 12.79
N LEU A 137 8.57 -0.70 13.28
CA LEU A 137 7.96 -0.05 14.44
C LEU A 137 8.76 -0.25 15.72
N ASP A 138 9.19 -1.48 15.96
CA ASP A 138 9.90 -1.86 17.18
C ASP A 138 11.36 -1.38 17.20
N THR A 139 11.92 -1.02 16.03
CA THR A 139 13.30 -0.53 15.92
C THR A 139 13.38 0.98 15.75
N VAL A 140 12.68 1.54 14.75
CA VAL A 140 12.79 2.96 14.36
C VAL A 140 11.88 3.85 15.20
N PHE A 141 10.68 3.36 15.51
CA PHE A 141 9.65 4.15 16.21
C PHE A 141 9.34 3.63 17.62
N ALA A 142 10.31 2.96 18.24
CA ALA A 142 10.18 2.49 19.61
C ALA A 142 9.87 3.65 20.56
N GLY A 143 8.76 3.53 21.30
CA GLY A 143 8.33 4.52 22.29
C GLY A 143 7.60 5.74 21.73
N VAL A 144 7.30 5.79 20.42
CA VAL A 144 6.43 6.82 19.85
C VAL A 144 4.97 6.52 20.19
N GLU A 145 4.25 7.53 20.68
CA GLU A 145 2.83 7.42 21.03
C GLU A 145 1.97 7.15 19.79
N ARG A 146 0.96 6.31 19.95
CA ARG A 146 0.04 5.90 18.87
C ARG A 146 -1.36 6.40 19.19
N HIS A 147 -1.96 7.13 18.26
CA HIS A 147 -3.27 7.76 18.40
C HIS A 147 -4.36 6.91 17.72
N TYR A 148 -4.40 5.62 18.07
CA TYR A 148 -5.34 4.66 17.47
C TYR A 148 -6.80 5.05 17.71
N GLY A 149 -7.56 5.13 16.62
CA GLY A 149 -9.00 5.38 16.67
C GLY A 149 -9.42 6.78 17.12
N ASP A 150 -8.48 7.71 17.33
CA ASP A 150 -8.81 9.11 17.58
C ASP A 150 -9.16 9.79 16.25
N GLU A 151 -10.46 10.00 16.04
CA GLU A 151 -11.03 10.60 14.82
C GLU A 151 -10.34 11.92 14.42
N SER A 152 -9.78 12.66 15.39
CA SER A 152 -9.06 13.92 15.14
C SER A 152 -7.81 13.71 14.29
N TYR A 153 -7.17 12.54 14.40
CA TYR A 153 -5.95 12.19 13.67
C TYR A 153 -6.22 11.65 12.26
N PHE A 154 -7.48 11.42 11.88
CA PHE A 154 -7.83 11.06 10.50
C PHE A 154 -7.38 12.13 9.50
N ILE A 155 -7.33 13.40 9.91
CA ILE A 155 -6.79 14.49 9.08
C ILE A 155 -5.34 14.26 8.66
N VAL A 156 -4.54 13.58 9.47
CA VAL A 156 -3.14 13.29 9.17
C VAL A 156 -3.04 12.26 8.06
N GLU A 157 -3.89 11.22 8.08
CA GLU A 157 -4.00 10.25 6.99
C GLU A 157 -4.37 10.95 5.67
N LEU A 158 -5.36 11.86 5.72
CA LEU A 158 -5.79 12.66 4.56
C LEU A 158 -4.65 13.52 4.02
N ILE A 159 -3.93 14.23 4.89
CA ILE A 159 -2.78 15.05 4.49
C ILE A 159 -1.71 14.17 3.83
N CYS A 160 -1.39 13.01 4.41
CA CYS A 160 -0.40 12.09 3.87
C CYS A 160 -0.77 11.64 2.44
N VAL A 161 -2.01 11.18 2.24
CA VAL A 161 -2.49 10.75 0.91
C VAL A 161 -2.52 11.92 -0.08
N CYS A 162 -2.96 13.11 0.34
CA CYS A 162 -2.96 14.31 -0.50
C CYS A 162 -1.54 14.70 -0.92
N LEU A 163 -0.56 14.64 -0.01
CA LEU A 163 0.83 14.93 -0.33
C LEU A 163 1.40 13.91 -1.32
N LEU A 164 1.10 12.62 -1.15
CA LEU A 164 1.48 11.58 -2.10
C LEU A 164 0.84 11.83 -3.48
N LEU A 165 -0.45 12.16 -3.54
CA LEU A 165 -1.14 12.50 -4.78
C LEU A 165 -0.49 13.66 -5.51
N VAL A 166 -0.25 14.77 -4.81
CA VAL A 166 0.39 15.96 -5.38
C VAL A 166 1.80 15.64 -5.84
N SER A 167 2.56 14.89 -5.05
CA SER A 167 3.94 14.49 -5.38
C SER A 167 3.98 13.63 -6.64
N ILE A 168 3.07 12.65 -6.77
CA ILE A 168 2.97 11.80 -7.96
C ILE A 168 2.54 12.61 -9.18
N PHE A 169 1.57 13.49 -9.02
CA PHE A 169 1.12 14.37 -10.10
C PHE A 169 2.26 15.26 -10.60
N TRP A 170 2.99 15.87 -9.68
CA TRP A 170 4.15 16.70 -9.98
C TRP A 170 5.28 15.89 -10.64
N LEU A 171 5.62 14.71 -10.10
CA LEU A 171 6.64 13.81 -10.64
C LEU A 171 6.32 13.45 -12.09
N ARG A 172 5.08 13.04 -12.38
CA ARG A 172 4.66 12.66 -13.73
C ARG A 172 4.74 13.79 -14.74
N ASN A 173 4.48 15.03 -14.32
CA ASN A 173 4.50 16.18 -15.21
C ASN A 173 5.92 16.70 -15.45
N THR A 174 6.81 16.55 -14.46
CA THR A 174 8.19 17.04 -14.54
C THR A 174 9.15 16.02 -15.15
N ALA A 175 8.90 14.73 -14.92
CA ALA A 175 9.70 13.63 -15.44
C ALA A 175 8.77 12.49 -15.92
N PRO A 176 8.14 12.63 -17.09
CA PRO A 176 7.27 11.58 -17.62
C PRO A 176 8.06 10.29 -17.89
N LEU A 177 7.38 9.14 -17.82
CA LEU A 177 8.00 7.87 -18.14
C LEU A 177 8.49 7.84 -19.60
N PRO A 178 9.71 7.32 -19.86
CA PRO A 178 10.23 7.21 -21.22
C PRO A 178 9.27 6.38 -22.09
N HIS A 179 9.02 6.84 -23.32
CA HIS A 179 8.25 6.08 -24.29
C HIS A 179 9.13 4.98 -24.88
N GLN A 180 8.54 3.80 -25.16
CA GLN A 180 9.26 2.64 -25.71
C GLN A 180 9.85 2.86 -27.11
N GLY A 181 9.75 4.07 -27.68
CA GLY A 181 10.31 4.44 -29.00
C GLY A 181 11.29 5.61 -28.98
N ASP A 182 11.61 6.20 -27.82
CA ASP A 182 12.48 7.39 -27.75
C ASP A 182 13.99 7.04 -27.64
N GLU A 183 14.34 5.74 -27.57
CA GLU A 183 15.73 5.26 -27.42
C GLU A 183 16.32 4.63 -28.70
N GLU A 184 15.63 4.74 -29.85
CA GLU A 184 16.12 4.29 -31.17
C GLU A 184 16.64 5.43 -32.09
N GLU A 185 16.79 6.66 -31.60
CA GLU A 185 17.45 7.77 -32.32
C GLU A 185 18.85 8.11 -31.79
#